data_AF-A0A497JA63-F1
#
_entry.id   AF-A0A497JA63-F1
#
_cell.length_a   1.000
_cell.length_b   1.000
_cell.length_c   1.000
_cell.angle_alpha   90.00
_cell.angle_beta   90.00
_cell.angle_gamma   90.00
#
_symmetry.space_group_name_H-M   'P 1'
#
loop_
_entity.id
_entity.type
_entity.pdbx_description
1 polymer ?
#
loop_
_entity_poly.entity_id
_entity_poly.type
_entity_poly.pdbx_seq_one_letter_code
_entity_poly.pdbx_strand_id
1 'polypeptide(L)' 'MLRCSECGREFENLPEGRVRCPHCGSRVLCKTRRDVVRRVKAR' A
#
# COMPACT_ATOMS: atom_id res chain seq x y z
N MET A 1 3.33 -2.09 -5.23
CA MET A 1 3.80 -1.43 -4.00
C MET A 1 2.69 -1.49 -2.95
N LEU A 2 3.08 -1.71 -1.70
CA LEU A 2 2.21 -1.76 -0.53
C LEU A 2 2.48 -0.51 0.30
N ARG A 3 1.44 0.21 0.64
CA ARG A 3 1.49 1.41 1.47
C ARG A 3 0.93 1.10 2.84
N CYS A 4 1.67 1.40 3.90
CA CYS A 4 1.09 1.31 5.24
C CYS A 4 0.09 2.44 5.48
N SER A 5 -1.08 2.13 6.06
CA SER A 5 -2.11 3.14 6.33
C SER A 5 -1.76 4.09 7.47
N GLU A 6 -0.92 3.66 8.42
CA GLU A 6 -0.50 4.49 9.55
C GLU A 6 0.73 5.34 9.24
N CYS A 7 1.82 4.72 8.75
CA CYS A 7 3.05 5.47 8.48
C CYS A 7 3.13 6.05 7.06
N GLY A 8 2.21 5.68 6.17
CA GLY A 8 2.12 6.19 4.81
C GLY A 8 3.25 5.77 3.87
N ARG A 9 4.25 5.02 4.36
CA ARG A 9 5.41 4.58 3.58
C ARG A 9 5.08 3.42 2.65
N GLU A 10 5.79 3.39 1.52
CA GLU A 10 5.62 2.42 0.45
C GLU A 10 6.76 1.40 0.49
N PHE A 11 6.40 0.11 0.39
CA PHE A 11 7.34 -1.01 0.37
C PHE A 11 6.95 -1.96 -0.75
N GLU A 12 7.95 -2.55 -1.40
CA GLU A 12 7.72 -3.47 -2.50
C GLU A 12 7.57 -4.91 -2.01
N ASN A 13 8.33 -5.27 -0.98
CA ASN A 13 8.40 -6.62 -0.43
C ASN A 13 8.14 -6.60 1.08
N LEU A 14 7.28 -7.51 1.55
CA LEU A 14 7.23 -7.87 2.97
C LEU A 14 8.03 -9.15 3.20
N PRO A 15 8.70 -9.28 4.36
CA PRO A 15 9.34 -10.52 4.72
C PRO A 15 8.29 -11.64 4.78
N GLU A 16 8.59 -12.77 4.15
CA GLU A 16 7.70 -13.92 4.00
C GLU A 16 7.14 -14.34 5.37
N GLY A 17 5.81 -14.34 5.50
CA GLY A 17 5.10 -14.73 6.72
C GLY A 17 4.79 -13.61 7.73
N ARG A 18 5.19 -12.35 7.50
CA ARG A 18 4.82 -11.22 8.39
C ARG A 18 4.06 -10.11 7.66
N VAL A 19 2.77 -10.00 7.95
CA VAL A 19 1.90 -8.87 7.53
C VAL A 19 2.10 -7.68 8.48
N ARG A 20 3.34 -7.29 8.77
CA ARG A 20 3.65 -6.14 9.63
C ARG A 20 4.53 -5.17 8.87
N CYS A 21 4.19 -3.88 8.90
CA CYS A 21 5.05 -2.85 8.35
C CYS A 21 6.40 -2.84 9.10
N PRO A 22 7.55 -2.84 8.39
CA PRO A 22 8.87 -2.86 9.02
C PRO A 22 9.20 -1.60 9.85
N HIS A 23 8.40 -0.53 9.74
CA HIS A 23 8.69 0.73 10.44
C HIS A 23 7.78 1.04 11.62
N CYS A 24 6.51 0.66 11.55
CA CYS A 24 5.54 0.95 12.61
C CYS A 24 4.94 -0.31 13.25
N GLY A 25 5.22 -1.51 12.72
CA GLY A 25 4.67 -2.77 13.24
C GLY A 25 3.19 -2.99 12.96
N SER A 26 2.49 -1.99 12.38
CA SER A 26 1.08 -2.03 11.99
C SER A 26 0.80 -3.10 10.95
N ARG A 27 -0.39 -3.72 11.03
CA ARG A 27 -0.84 -4.77 10.10
C ARG A 27 -1.63 -4.26 8.91
N VAL A 28 -1.86 -2.94 8.83
CA VAL A 28 -2.71 -2.33 7.79
C VAL A 28 -1.86 -1.91 6.60
N LEU A 29 -1.90 -2.71 5.54
CA LEU A 29 -1.19 -2.50 4.28
C LEU A 29 -2.20 -2.39 3.13
N CYS A 30 -2.16 -1.27 2.43
CA CYS A 30 -3.00 -0.98 1.27
C CYS A 30 -2.19 -1.15 0.00
N LYS A 31 -2.78 -1.73 -1.05
CA LYS A 31 -2.15 -1.73 -2.37
C LYS A 31 -2.15 -0.31 -2.92
N THR A 32 -1.01 0.17 -3.38
CA THR A 32 -0.94 1.50 -4.00
C THR A 32 -1.78 1.53 -5.28
N ARG A 33 -2.40 2.69 -5.53
CA ARG A 33 -3.11 2.91 -6.79
C ARG A 33 -2.07 2.86 -7.91
N ARG A 34 -2.34 2.08 -8.95
CA ARG A 34 -1.50 2.10 -10.15
C ARG A 34 -1.62 3.50 -10.76
N ASP A 35 -0.51 4.01 -11.32
CA ASP A 35 -0.46 5.29 -12.04
C ASP A 35 -1.13 5.18 -13.43
N VAL A 36 -2.35 4.66 -13.44
CA VAL A 36 -3.14 4.49 -14.66
C VAL A 36 -4.31 5.45 -14.58
N VAL A 37 -4.29 6.45 -15.46
CA VAL A 37 -5.38 7.41 -15.59
C VAL A 37 -6.59 6.72 -16.21
N ARG A 38 -7.60 6.41 -15.39
CA ARG A 38 -8.88 5.91 -15.87
C ARG A 38 -9.79 7.10 -16.21
N ARG A 39 -10.05 7.33 -17.50
CA ARG A 39 -11.07 8.29 -17.95
C ARG A 39 -12.46 7.71 -17.66
N VAL A 40 -13.31 8.48 -16.98
CA VAL A 40 -14.69 8.10 -16.66
C VAL A 40 -15.61 9.20 -17.20
N LYS A 41 -16.70 8.82 -17.88
CA LYS A 41 -17.75 9.79 -18.26
C LYS A 41 -18.51 10.19 -17.00
N ALA A 42 -18.41 11.45 -16.59
CA ALA A 42 -19.32 12.02 -15.60
C ALA A 42 -20.71 12.13 -16.25
N ARG A 43 -21.76 11.73 -15.52
CA ARG A 43 -23.16 11.86 -15.93
C ARG A 43 -23.78 13.07 -15.25
#